data_AF-A0A3C0M9D4-F1
#
_entry.id   AF-A0A3C0M9D4-F1
#
_cell.length_a   1.000
_cell.length_b   1.000
_cell.length_c   1.000
_cell.angle_alpha   90.00
_cell.angle_beta   90.00
_cell.angle_gamma   90.00
#
_symmetry.space_group_name_H-M   'P 1'
#
loop_
_entity.id
_entity.type
_entity.pdbx_description
1 polymer ?
#
loop_
_entity_poly.entity_id
_entity_poly.type
_entity_poly.pdbx_seq_one_letter_code
_entity_poly.pdbx_strand_id
1 'polypeptide(L)'
;DALVIDIAGEASIQMMMQELSTAVQHKLPVKVFILNNEWMGMVRQWQQLLHGGRYSQSYSEALPDFVKLAEAYGGVGLRATKPQELDALILEMINTDKPVLFDCHVAQDENCYPMIPSGAAHNEMLLGEGIGATEVTAAGKVMV
;
A
#
# COMPACT_ATOMS: atom_id res chain seq x y z
N ASP A 1 -18.03 -16.91 -12.06
CA ASP A 1 -16.76 -16.86 -11.30
C ASP A 1 -15.86 -15.77 -11.85
N ALA A 2 -15.18 -15.05 -10.96
CA ALA A 2 -14.28 -13.96 -11.31
C ALA A 2 -13.04 -14.00 -10.40
N LEU A 3 -11.89 -13.61 -10.94
CA LEU A 3 -10.69 -13.35 -10.15
C LEU A 3 -10.89 -12.04 -9.38
N VAL A 4 -10.82 -12.10 -8.05
CA VAL A 4 -10.97 -10.93 -7.16
C VAL A 4 -9.64 -10.69 -6.44
N ILE A 5 -9.08 -9.50 -6.69
CA ILE A 5 -7.84 -9.05 -6.09
C ILE A 5 -8.11 -7.75 -5.35
N ASP A 6 -7.82 -7.72 -4.06
CA ASP A 6 -7.74 -6.53 -3.23
C ASP A 6 -6.31 -5.99 -3.28
N ILE A 7 -6.14 -4.70 -3.58
CA ILE A 7 -4.84 -4.03 -3.60
C ILE A 7 -4.86 -2.97 -2.51
N ALA A 8 -4.04 -3.18 -1.48
CA ALA A 8 -4.09 -2.37 -0.28
C ALA A 8 -2.70 -2.16 0.33
N GLY A 9 -2.56 -1.11 1.13
CA GLY A 9 -1.35 -0.89 1.93
C GLY A 9 -1.33 -1.74 3.20
N GLU A 10 -0.15 -1.96 3.76
CA GLU A 10 0.04 -2.77 4.97
C GLU A 10 -0.73 -2.21 6.18
N ALA A 11 -0.73 -0.89 6.37
CA ALA A 11 -1.51 -0.24 7.43
C ALA A 11 -3.03 -0.41 7.24
N SER A 12 -3.51 -0.48 6.00
CA SER A 12 -4.94 -0.65 5.71
C SER A 12 -5.41 -2.07 6.00
N ILE A 13 -4.65 -3.08 5.55
CA ILE A 13 -5.00 -4.49 5.74
C ILE A 13 -4.98 -4.90 7.21
N GLN A 14 -4.05 -4.35 8.01
CA GLN A 14 -4.03 -4.61 9.44
C GLN A 14 -5.35 -4.28 10.15
N MET A 15 -6.13 -3.31 9.66
CA MET A 15 -7.39 -2.92 10.30
C MET A 15 -8.44 -4.04 10.30
N MET A 16 -8.41 -4.94 9.31
CA MET A 16 -9.45 -5.94 9.07
C MET A 16 -8.89 -7.34 8.84
N MET A 17 -7.67 -7.61 9.32
CA MET A 17 -6.98 -8.84 8.99
C MET A 17 -7.72 -10.12 9.46
N GLN A 18 -8.53 -9.99 10.51
CA GLN A 18 -9.38 -11.05 11.03
C GLN A 18 -10.36 -11.62 9.98
N GLU A 19 -10.73 -10.85 8.96
CA GLU A 19 -11.66 -11.29 7.91
C GLU A 19 -11.05 -12.35 6.97
N LEU A 20 -9.74 -12.60 7.06
CA LEU A 20 -9.15 -13.77 6.41
C LEU A 20 -9.76 -15.08 6.92
N SER A 21 -10.19 -15.13 8.19
CA SER A 21 -10.93 -16.27 8.73
C SER A 21 -12.25 -16.50 8.01
N THR A 22 -12.98 -15.42 7.68
CA THR A 22 -14.22 -15.45 6.89
C THR A 22 -13.95 -16.01 5.49
N ALA A 23 -12.89 -15.53 4.82
CA ALA A 23 -12.51 -16.02 3.50
C ALA A 23 -12.18 -17.53 3.52
N VAL A 24 -11.46 -18.00 4.55
CA VAL A 24 -11.15 -19.42 4.73
C VAL A 24 -12.41 -20.24 4.99
N GLN A 25 -13.28 -19.80 5.92
CA GLN A 25 -14.53 -20.48 6.26
C GLN A 25 -15.42 -20.71 5.04
N HIS A 26 -15.51 -19.70 4.17
CA HIS A 26 -16.33 -19.74 2.96
C HIS A 26 -15.59 -20.23 1.72
N LYS A 27 -14.34 -20.68 1.85
CA LYS A 27 -13.49 -21.18 0.75
C LYS A 27 -13.40 -20.17 -0.41
N LEU A 28 -13.34 -18.88 -0.09
CA LEU A 28 -13.27 -17.81 -1.06
C LEU A 28 -11.82 -17.62 -1.49
N PRO A 29 -11.45 -17.84 -2.76
CA PRO A 29 -10.06 -17.75 -3.20
C PRO A 29 -9.64 -16.29 -3.48
N VAL A 30 -9.98 -15.36 -2.58
CA VAL A 30 -9.63 -13.92 -2.72
C VAL A 30 -8.12 -13.71 -2.61
N LYS A 31 -7.59 -12.77 -3.38
CA LYS A 31 -6.16 -12.42 -3.36
C LYS A 31 -6.00 -11.05 -2.72
N VAL A 32 -5.24 -10.95 -1.64
CA VAL A 32 -4.90 -9.67 -1.02
C VAL A 32 -3.46 -9.35 -1.40
N PHE A 33 -3.29 -8.35 -2.26
CA PHE A 33 -2.00 -7.85 -2.71
C PHE A 33 -1.60 -6.63 -1.89
N ILE A 34 -0.70 -6.84 -0.94
CA ILE A 34 -0.24 -5.84 0.00
C ILE A 34 0.95 -5.10 -0.62
N LEU A 35 0.77 -3.80 -0.89
CA LEU A 35 1.86 -2.89 -1.18
C LEU A 35 2.48 -2.44 0.14
N ASN A 36 3.47 -3.19 0.62
CA ASN A 36 4.11 -2.97 1.90
C ASN A 36 5.29 -2.02 1.73
N ASN A 37 5.07 -0.76 2.09
CA ASN A 37 6.12 0.25 2.13
C ASN A 37 6.54 0.59 3.56
N GLU A 38 5.99 -0.09 4.58
CA GLU A 38 6.20 0.12 6.02
C GLU A 38 5.71 1.48 6.59
N TRP A 39 4.90 2.21 5.84
CA TRP A 39 4.46 3.56 6.18
C TRP A 39 2.99 3.78 5.82
N MET A 40 2.34 4.68 6.55
CA MET A 40 1.10 5.32 6.07
C MET A 40 1.45 6.29 4.93
N GLY A 41 1.76 5.74 3.75
CA GLY A 41 2.43 6.44 2.63
C GLY A 41 1.76 7.76 2.24
N MET A 42 0.42 7.79 2.18
CA MET A 42 -0.33 9.01 1.88
C MET A 42 -0.09 10.10 2.94
N VAL A 43 -0.19 9.75 4.23
CA VAL A 43 0.06 10.70 5.33
C VAL A 43 1.53 11.14 5.34
N ARG A 44 2.46 10.21 5.08
CA ARG A 44 3.90 10.49 4.98
C ARG A 44 4.21 11.47 3.85
N GLN A 45 3.62 11.31 2.67
CA GLN A 45 3.75 12.24 1.54
C GLN A 45 3.30 13.65 1.92
N TRP A 46 2.14 13.80 2.57
CA TRP A 46 1.67 15.11 3.03
C TRP A 46 2.58 15.73 4.09
N GLN A 47 3.08 14.92 5.03
CA GLN A 47 4.06 15.38 6.03
C GLN A 47 5.38 15.83 5.40
N GLN A 48 5.83 15.17 4.34
CA GLN A 48 6.99 15.59 3.55
C GLN A 48 6.75 16.95 2.89
N LEU A 49 5.65 17.08 2.12
CA LEU A 49 5.37 18.27 1.32
C LEU A 49 4.98 19.50 2.15
N LEU A 50 4.18 19.33 3.20
CA LEU A 50 3.59 20.45 3.94
C LEU A 50 4.35 20.80 5.22
N HIS A 51 4.98 19.81 5.85
CA HIS A 51 5.57 19.92 7.19
C HIS A 51 7.09 19.72 7.21
N GLY A 52 7.76 19.84 6.05
CA GLY A 52 9.22 19.82 5.95
C GLY A 52 9.83 18.49 6.38
N GLY A 53 9.16 17.37 6.08
CA GLY A 53 9.65 16.03 6.43
C GLY A 53 9.52 15.67 7.92
N ARG A 54 8.68 16.39 8.67
CA ARG A 54 8.37 16.04 10.06
C ARG A 54 7.37 14.88 10.12
N TYR A 55 7.91 13.66 10.12
CA TYR A 55 7.11 12.46 10.17
C TYR A 55 6.57 12.19 11.58
N SER A 56 5.26 12.30 11.76
CA SER A 56 4.61 12.14 13.06
C SER A 56 3.70 10.92 13.04
N GLN A 57 4.17 9.82 13.64
CA GLN A 57 3.41 8.55 13.80
C GLN A 57 2.85 7.97 12.49
N SER A 58 3.53 8.23 11.37
CA SER A 58 3.18 7.70 10.05
C SER A 58 4.03 6.50 9.63
N TYR A 59 4.98 6.08 10.47
CA TYR A 59 5.83 4.91 10.26
C TYR A 59 5.28 3.70 11.02
N SER A 60 5.53 2.50 10.52
CA SER A 60 5.05 1.25 11.13
C SER A 60 6.22 0.34 11.50
N GLU A 61 6.77 0.49 12.71
CA GLU A 61 7.87 -0.37 13.20
C GLU A 61 7.40 -1.77 13.65
N ALA A 62 6.11 -1.92 13.98
CA ALA A 62 5.55 -3.14 14.55
C ALA A 62 4.59 -3.84 13.58
N LEU A 63 5.00 -4.07 12.34
CA LEU A 63 4.21 -4.88 11.40
C LEU A 63 4.30 -6.38 11.73
N PRO A 64 3.20 -7.15 11.58
CA PRO A 64 3.24 -8.59 11.69
C PRO A 64 3.91 -9.21 10.46
N ASP A 65 4.34 -10.45 10.61
CA ASP A 65 4.75 -11.27 9.47
C ASP A 65 3.50 -11.75 8.71
N PHE A 66 3.11 -11.02 7.65
CA PHE A 66 1.90 -11.31 6.87
C PHE A 66 1.88 -12.73 6.28
N VAL A 67 3.04 -13.29 5.93
CA VAL A 67 3.14 -14.67 5.43
C VAL A 67 2.68 -15.66 6.51
N LYS A 68 3.25 -15.55 7.70
CA LYS A 68 2.87 -16.40 8.85
C LYS A 68 1.44 -16.16 9.29
N LEU A 69 0.96 -14.93 9.18
CA LEU A 69 -0.41 -14.59 9.53
C LEU A 69 -1.41 -15.25 8.58
N ALA A 70 -1.12 -15.27 7.28
CA ALA A 70 -1.91 -15.99 6.29
C ALA A 70 -1.99 -17.49 6.63
N GLU A 71 -0.84 -18.09 6.92
CA GLU A 71 -0.75 -19.51 7.32
C GLU A 71 -1.54 -19.79 8.59
N ALA A 72 -1.47 -18.91 9.59
CA ALA A 72 -2.18 -19.05 10.86
C ALA A 72 -3.71 -19.06 10.69
N TYR A 73 -4.25 -18.31 9.73
CA TYR A 73 -5.67 -18.35 9.38
C TYR A 73 -6.05 -19.54 8.48
N GLY A 74 -5.09 -20.26 7.91
CA GLY A 74 -5.32 -21.36 6.97
C GLY A 74 -5.31 -20.96 5.48
N GLY A 75 -4.87 -19.73 5.17
CA GLY A 75 -4.60 -19.24 3.83
C GLY A 75 -3.17 -19.57 3.35
N VAL A 76 -2.74 -18.88 2.29
CA VAL A 76 -1.37 -18.97 1.74
C VAL A 76 -0.71 -17.60 1.85
N GLY A 77 0.52 -17.57 2.34
CA GLY A 77 1.34 -16.36 2.39
C GLY A 77 2.42 -16.40 1.30
N LEU A 78 2.56 -15.32 0.55
CA LEU A 78 3.64 -15.11 -0.43
C LEU A 78 4.34 -13.80 -0.11
N ARG A 79 5.66 -13.72 -0.37
CA ARG A 79 6.43 -12.48 -0.17
C ARG A 79 7.36 -12.23 -1.34
N ALA A 80 7.29 -11.03 -1.91
CA ALA A 80 8.23 -10.53 -2.90
C ALA A 80 9.08 -9.42 -2.27
N THR A 81 10.40 -9.57 -2.31
CA THR A 81 11.35 -8.56 -1.82
C THR A 81 12.19 -7.94 -2.93
N LYS A 82 12.16 -8.54 -4.12
CA LYS A 82 12.91 -8.09 -5.29
C LYS A 82 12.01 -8.06 -6.53
N PRO A 83 12.24 -7.11 -7.45
CA PRO A 83 11.44 -7.02 -8.68
C PRO A 83 11.43 -8.30 -9.52
N GLN A 84 12.53 -9.07 -9.53
CA GLN A 84 12.65 -10.29 -10.34
C GLN A 84 11.78 -11.45 -9.83
N GLU A 85 11.28 -11.37 -8.59
CA GLU A 85 10.42 -12.40 -7.97
C GLU A 85 8.95 -12.17 -8.33
N LEU A 86 8.60 -10.97 -8.79
CA LEU A 86 7.22 -10.47 -8.85
C LEU A 86 6.35 -11.29 -9.82
N ASP A 87 6.80 -11.49 -11.06
CA ASP A 87 6.02 -12.19 -12.09
C ASP A 87 5.71 -13.63 -11.68
N ALA A 88 6.70 -14.34 -11.15
CA ALA A 88 6.55 -15.73 -10.74
C ALA A 88 5.58 -15.87 -9.55
N LEU A 89 5.72 -15.01 -8.55
CA LEU A 89 4.86 -15.05 -7.36
C LEU A 89 3.43 -14.58 -7.67
N ILE A 90 3.23 -13.62 -8.58
CA ILE A 90 1.89 -13.20 -9.00
C ILE A 90 1.18 -14.36 -9.70
N LEU A 91 1.89 -15.12 -10.54
CA LEU A 91 1.33 -16.32 -11.16
C LEU A 91 0.99 -17.39 -10.12
N GLU A 92 1.84 -17.59 -9.11
CA GLU A 92 1.54 -18.50 -7.99
C GLU A 92 0.30 -18.06 -7.20
N MET A 93 0.18 -16.77 -6.88
CA MET A 93 -0.98 -16.19 -6.21
C MET A 93 -2.27 -16.43 -6.98
N ILE A 94 -2.28 -16.15 -8.29
CA ILE A 94 -3.47 -16.27 -9.14
C ILE A 94 -3.91 -17.73 -9.26
N ASN A 95 -2.97 -18.67 -9.36
CA ASN A 95 -3.25 -20.10 -9.52
C ASN A 95 -3.55 -20.85 -8.20
N THR A 96 -3.52 -20.16 -7.06
CA THR A 96 -3.78 -20.77 -5.75
C THR A 96 -5.28 -20.78 -5.45
N ASP A 97 -5.88 -21.94 -5.19
CA ASP A 97 -7.33 -22.06 -4.88
C ASP A 97 -7.71 -21.75 -3.42
N LYS A 98 -6.93 -20.91 -2.75
CA LYS A 98 -7.12 -20.48 -1.35
C LYS A 98 -7.06 -18.95 -1.24
N PRO A 99 -7.52 -18.37 -0.13
CA PRO A 99 -7.18 -17.00 0.22
C PRO A 99 -5.66 -16.82 0.25
N VAL A 100 -5.15 -15.76 -0.38
CA VAL A 100 -3.71 -15.46 -0.43
C VAL A 100 -3.45 -14.08 0.16
N LEU A 101 -2.46 -13.96 1.06
CA LEU A 101 -1.81 -12.68 1.36
C LEU A 101 -0.49 -12.62 0.63
N PHE A 102 -0.36 -11.65 -0.27
CA PHE A 102 0.87 -11.36 -1.00
C PHE A 102 1.51 -10.11 -0.39
N ASP A 103 2.63 -10.27 0.30
CA ASP A 103 3.42 -9.20 0.90
C ASP A 103 4.46 -8.70 -0.11
N CYS A 104 4.12 -7.62 -0.85
CA CYS A 104 4.99 -7.01 -1.84
C CYS A 104 5.76 -5.85 -1.21
N HIS A 105 7.05 -6.03 -0.97
CA HIS A 105 7.89 -4.96 -0.45
C HIS A 105 8.19 -3.95 -1.56
N VAL A 106 7.90 -2.67 -1.30
CA VAL A 106 8.11 -1.58 -2.25
C VAL A 106 8.93 -0.45 -1.60
N ALA A 107 9.36 0.53 -2.40
CA ALA A 107 10.14 1.66 -1.90
C ALA A 107 9.36 2.44 -0.82
N GLN A 108 10.04 2.75 0.28
CA GLN A 108 9.42 3.36 1.46
C GLN A 108 9.16 4.86 1.30
N ASP A 109 9.80 5.52 0.33
CA ASP A 109 9.86 6.97 0.15
C ASP A 109 9.19 7.46 -1.14
N GLU A 110 8.65 6.54 -1.94
CA GLU A 110 7.94 6.89 -3.19
C GLU A 110 6.67 7.71 -2.89
N ASN A 111 6.38 8.67 -3.76
CA ASN A 111 5.24 9.59 -3.67
C ASN A 111 4.34 9.43 -4.92
N CYS A 112 3.04 9.66 -4.77
CA CYS A 112 2.11 9.59 -5.88
C CYS A 112 2.11 10.89 -6.69
N TYR A 113 2.43 10.76 -7.99
CA TYR A 113 2.36 11.83 -8.99
C TYR A 113 1.60 11.36 -10.25
N PRO A 114 0.99 12.27 -11.04
CA PRO A 114 0.89 13.71 -10.80
C PRO A 114 -0.05 14.05 -9.63
N MET A 115 0.20 15.17 -8.97
CA MET A 115 -0.56 15.62 -7.81
C MET A 115 -0.99 17.07 -7.98
N ILE A 116 -2.28 17.38 -7.78
CA ILE A 116 -2.78 18.76 -7.70
C ILE A 116 -2.74 19.18 -6.23
N PRO A 117 -1.93 20.19 -5.84
CA PRO A 117 -1.95 20.71 -4.49
C PRO A 117 -3.33 21.21 -4.10
N SER A 118 -3.69 21.08 -2.82
CA SER A 118 -4.95 21.63 -2.32
C SER A 118 -5.07 23.12 -2.64
N GLY A 119 -6.15 23.49 -3.33
CA GLY A 119 -6.42 24.88 -3.74
C GLY A 119 -5.84 25.29 -5.09
N ALA A 120 -5.10 24.41 -5.78
CA ALA A 120 -4.60 24.65 -7.14
C ALA A 120 -5.62 24.24 -8.21
N ALA A 121 -5.49 24.80 -9.42
CA ALA A 121 -6.30 24.42 -10.57
C ALA A 121 -5.85 23.08 -11.18
N HIS A 122 -6.71 22.45 -11.99
CA HIS A 122 -6.43 21.13 -12.58
C HIS A 122 -5.21 21.11 -13.51
N ASN A 123 -4.81 22.26 -14.04
CA ASN A 123 -3.63 22.44 -14.88
C ASN A 123 -2.35 22.80 -14.09
N GLU A 124 -2.43 22.91 -12.77
CA GLU A 124 -1.33 23.27 -11.87
C GLU A 124 -0.89 22.03 -11.08
N MET A 125 -0.28 21.09 -11.79
CA MET A 125 0.12 19.78 -11.25
C MET A 125 1.61 19.73 -10.90
N LEU A 126 1.91 19.02 -9.81
CA LEU A 126 3.25 18.52 -9.50
C LEU A 126 3.49 17.24 -10.29
N LEU A 127 4.58 17.19 -11.05
CA LEU A 127 4.90 16.06 -11.94
C LEU A 127 5.94 15.10 -11.35
N GLY A 128 6.52 15.41 -10.20
CA GLY A 128 7.54 14.61 -9.52
C GLY A 128 8.86 15.35 -9.30
N GLU A 129 9.84 14.67 -8.71
CA GLU A 129 11.17 15.23 -8.50
C GLU A 129 11.85 15.54 -9.84
N GLY A 130 12.30 16.78 -10.00
CA GLY A 130 13.05 17.24 -11.18
C GLY A 130 12.24 17.92 -12.30
N ILE A 131 10.90 18.03 -12.20
CA ILE A 131 10.08 18.71 -13.21
C ILE A 131 9.08 19.68 -12.56
N GLY A 132 9.40 20.98 -12.62
CA GLY A 132 8.43 22.07 -12.39
C GLY A 132 7.77 22.09 -10.99
N ALA A 133 8.55 21.85 -9.92
CA ALA A 133 8.04 21.85 -8.55
C ALA A 133 7.33 23.17 -8.24
N THR A 134 6.00 23.13 -8.18
CA THR A 134 5.19 24.22 -7.65
C THR A 134 5.07 23.98 -6.14
N GLU A 135 5.52 24.91 -5.31
CA GLU A 135 5.39 24.72 -3.86
C GLU A 135 3.93 24.81 -3.43
N VAL A 136 3.53 23.98 -2.47
CA VAL A 136 2.18 24.07 -1.90
C VAL A 136 2.07 25.37 -1.09
N THR A 137 1.13 26.23 -1.49
CA THR A 137 0.91 27.54 -0.87
C THR A 137 0.49 27.39 0.61
N ALA A 138 0.71 28.43 1.41
CA ALA A 138 0.28 28.44 2.81
C ALA A 138 -1.24 28.25 2.97
N ALA A 139 -2.05 28.76 2.04
CA ALA A 139 -3.49 28.52 2.01
C ALA A 139 -3.81 27.05 1.71
N GLY A 140 -3.10 26.42 0.77
CA GLY A 140 -3.25 25.00 0.44
C GLY A 140 -2.88 24.08 1.61
N LYS A 141 -1.87 24.45 2.41
CA LYS A 141 -1.45 23.69 3.60
C LYS A 141 -2.54 23.58 4.68
N VAL A 142 -3.50 24.51 4.73
CA VAL A 142 -4.56 24.55 5.76
C VAL A 142 -5.80 23.72 5.35
N MET A 143 -5.89 23.30 4.09
CA MET A 143 -7.04 22.55 3.57
C MET A 143 -6.89 21.03 3.66
N VAL A 144 -5.80 20.53 4.27
CA VAL A 144 -5.45 19.11 4.40
C VAL A 144 -5.39 18.73 5.86
#